data_AF-A0A2S9IL25-F1
#
_entry.id   AF-A0A2S9IL25-F1
#
_cell.length_a   1.000
_cell.length_b   1.000
_cell.length_c   1.000
_cell.angle_alpha   90.00
_cell.angle_beta   90.00
_cell.angle_gamma   90.00
#
_symmetry.space_group_name_H-M   'P 1'
#
loop_
_entity.id
_entity.type
_entity.pdbx_description
1 polymer ?
#
loop_
_entity_poly.entity_id
_entity_poly.type
_entity_poly.pdbx_seq_one_letter_code
_entity_poly.pdbx_strand_id
1 'polypeptide(L)'
;MTSLLPPLYEGHAPIYLHNAFQDAVDAYEDWIAGTDEPAVNINGKNTRISVVFRRLWRCTDTVPMRTLDALRDLVPEAWLTSDKTHGTTYAQAARAMRSLCEERRKRRLPVVLP
;
A
#
# COMPACT_ATOMS: atom_id res chain seq x y z
N MET A 1 20.22 -27.27 -9.34
CA MET A 1 19.11 -27.22 -8.36
C MET A 1 18.88 -25.76 -8.04
N THR A 2 17.80 -25.21 -8.59
CA THR A 2 17.48 -23.79 -8.73
C THR A 2 16.81 -23.25 -7.48
N SER A 3 17.55 -22.48 -6.67
CA SER A 3 16.95 -21.69 -5.59
C SER A 3 16.38 -20.41 -6.20
N LEU A 4 15.06 -20.33 -6.26
CA LEU A 4 14.27 -19.39 -7.08
C LEU A 4 14.06 -18.02 -6.42
N LEU A 5 14.59 -17.76 -5.23
CA LEU A 5 14.59 -16.46 -4.56
C LEU A 5 15.78 -16.39 -3.58
N PRO A 6 16.53 -15.26 -3.51
CA PRO A 6 17.51 -15.07 -2.46
C PRO A 6 16.80 -15.00 -1.09
N PRO A 7 17.37 -15.59 -0.03
CA PRO A 7 16.76 -15.61 1.30
C PRO A 7 16.58 -14.19 1.84
N LEU A 8 15.51 -13.99 2.62
CA LEU A 8 15.25 -12.79 3.41
C LEU A 8 16.48 -12.50 4.27
N TYR A 9 17.18 -11.40 3.98
CA TYR A 9 18.31 -10.95 4.77
C TYR A 9 17.77 -10.41 6.10
N GLU A 10 17.97 -11.18 7.18
CA GLU A 10 18.01 -10.72 8.57
C GLU A 10 16.79 -9.94 9.11
N GLY A 11 15.56 -10.36 8.84
CA GLY A 11 14.39 -9.88 9.60
C GLY A 11 14.08 -8.38 9.50
N HIS A 12 14.74 -7.66 8.60
CA HIS A 12 14.40 -6.29 8.25
C HIS A 12 13.50 -6.30 7.02
N ALA A 13 12.44 -5.49 7.01
CA ALA A 13 11.65 -5.29 5.81
C ALA A 13 12.61 -4.78 4.71
N PRO A 14 12.88 -5.60 3.68
CA PRO A 14 13.88 -5.25 2.68
C PRO A 14 13.43 -4.01 1.92
N ILE A 15 14.38 -3.13 1.58
CA ILE A 15 14.18 -1.83 0.91
C ILE A 15 13.17 -1.91 -0.26
N TYR A 16 13.10 -3.05 -0.95
CA TYR A 16 12.14 -3.28 -2.01
C TYR A 16 10.68 -3.15 -1.59
N LEU A 17 10.30 -3.46 -0.33
CA LEU A 17 8.93 -3.33 0.17
C LEU A 17 8.57 -1.87 0.44
N HIS A 18 9.52 -1.06 0.92
CA HIS A 18 9.32 0.37 1.09
C HIS A 18 9.18 1.08 -0.27
N ASN A 19 10.03 0.72 -1.23
CA ASN A 19 9.93 1.25 -2.60
C ASN A 19 8.63 0.80 -3.27
N ALA A 20 8.29 -0.50 -3.18
CA ALA A 20 7.03 -1.01 -3.73
C ALA A 20 5.79 -0.34 -3.13
N PHE A 21 5.84 0.06 -1.85
CA PHE A 21 4.75 0.81 -1.24
C PHE A 21 4.64 2.22 -1.83
N GLN A 22 5.76 2.93 -2.00
CA GLN A 22 5.75 4.25 -2.64
C GLN A 22 5.26 4.15 -4.08
N ASP A 23 5.79 3.23 -4.88
CA ASP A 23 5.33 2.99 -6.24
C ASP A 23 3.82 2.71 -6.29
N ALA A 24 3.30 1.97 -5.30
CA ALA A 24 1.87 1.66 -5.20
C ALA A 24 1.02 2.86 -4.79
N VAL A 25 1.56 3.77 -3.98
CA VAL A 25 0.92 5.04 -3.60
C VAL A 25 0.88 5.98 -4.80
N ASP A 26 2.01 6.16 -5.49
CA ASP A 26 2.10 6.99 -6.69
C ASP A 26 1.17 6.47 -7.79
N ALA A 27 1.16 5.14 -8.01
CA ALA A 27 0.24 4.52 -8.96
C ALA A 27 -1.25 4.67 -8.55
N TYR A 28 -1.56 4.76 -7.25
CA TYR A 28 -2.91 5.05 -6.77
C TYR A 28 -3.30 6.52 -6.97
N GLU A 29 -2.35 7.44 -6.81
CA GLU A 29 -2.54 8.87 -7.06
C GLU A 29 -2.87 9.11 -8.54
N ASP A 30 -2.08 8.51 -9.44
CA ASP A 30 -2.31 8.55 -10.89
C ASP A 30 -3.52 7.71 -11.34
N TRP A 31 -4.12 6.93 -10.44
CA TRP A 31 -5.22 6.03 -10.80
C TRP A 31 -6.49 6.80 -11.17
N ILE A 32 -6.84 6.78 -12.45
CA ILE A 32 -8.07 7.35 -12.98
C ILE A 32 -9.29 6.55 -12.51
N ALA A 33 -10.26 7.23 -11.89
CA ALA A 33 -11.49 6.60 -11.44
C ALA A 33 -12.25 5.98 -12.64
N GLY A 34 -12.52 4.67 -12.57
CA GLY A 34 -13.23 3.91 -13.61
C GLY A 34 -12.35 2.97 -14.43
N THR A 35 -11.02 3.08 -14.35
CA THR A 35 -10.08 2.13 -14.99
C THR A 35 -9.78 0.94 -14.08
N ASP A 36 -9.15 -0.09 -14.64
CA ASP A 36 -8.71 -1.25 -13.86
C ASP A 36 -7.60 -0.90 -12.87
N GLU A 37 -7.55 -1.68 -11.79
CA GLU A 37 -6.63 -1.46 -10.69
C GLU A 37 -5.17 -1.47 -11.18
N PRO A 38 -4.38 -0.42 -10.87
CA PRO A 38 -3.02 -0.34 -11.34
C PRO A 38 -2.15 -1.43 -10.70
N ALA A 39 -1.11 -1.81 -11.42
CA ALA A 39 -0.14 -2.79 -10.99
C ALA A 39 1.25 -2.19 -11.05
N VAL A 40 2.05 -2.49 -10.03
CA VAL A 40 3.43 -2.05 -9.91
C VAL A 40 4.37 -3.23 -10.15
N ASN A 41 5.49 -2.97 -10.79
CA ASN A 41 6.47 -4.01 -11.07
C ASN A 41 7.40 -4.22 -9.87
N ILE A 42 7.18 -5.30 -9.13
CA ILE A 42 8.01 -5.67 -7.99
C ILE A 42 8.90 -6.83 -8.41
N ASN A 43 10.21 -6.57 -8.51
CA ASN A 43 11.21 -7.59 -8.84
C ASN A 43 10.91 -8.35 -10.15
N GLY A 44 10.50 -7.62 -11.19
CA GLY A 44 10.13 -8.18 -12.50
C GLY A 44 8.72 -8.77 -12.56
N LYS A 45 7.92 -8.70 -11.48
CA LYS A 45 6.56 -9.21 -11.42
C LYS A 45 5.55 -8.08 -11.29
N ASN A 46 4.66 -7.98 -12.27
CA ASN A 46 3.58 -7.01 -12.22
C ASN A 46 2.54 -7.43 -11.16
N THR A 47 2.44 -6.66 -10.08
CA THR A 47 1.64 -6.97 -8.89
C THR A 47 0.66 -5.83 -8.63
N ARG A 48 -0.64 -6.15 -8.48
CA ARG A 48 -1.67 -5.14 -8.18
C ARG A 48 -1.39 -4.41 -6.87
N ILE A 49 -1.65 -3.11 -6.83
CA ILE A 49 -1.40 -2.27 -5.65
C ILE A 49 -2.11 -2.79 -4.38
N SER A 50 -3.33 -3.34 -4.48
CA SER A 50 -4.04 -3.94 -3.33
C SER A 50 -3.32 -5.16 -2.74
N VAL A 51 -2.60 -5.92 -3.56
CA VAL A 51 -1.81 -7.07 -3.13
C VAL A 51 -0.56 -6.59 -2.40
N VAL A 52 0.06 -5.51 -2.88
CA VAL A 52 1.20 -4.86 -2.22
C VAL A 52 0.80 -4.36 -0.83
N PHE A 53 -0.30 -3.60 -0.73
CA PHE A 53 -0.83 -3.15 0.56
C PHE A 53 -1.13 -4.33 1.49
N ARG A 54 -1.77 -5.39 0.98
CA ARG A 54 -2.04 -6.59 1.78
C ARG A 54 -0.76 -7.25 2.30
N ARG A 55 0.32 -7.24 1.52
CA ARG A 55 1.60 -7.84 1.93
C ARG A 55 2.24 -7.08 3.06
N LEU A 56 2.10 -5.75 3.07
CA LEU A 56 2.61 -4.85 4.10
C LEU A 56 1.78 -4.85 5.39
N TRP A 57 0.68 -5.59 5.43
CA TRP A 57 -0.17 -5.66 6.62
C TRP A 57 0.52 -6.29 7.85
N ARG A 58 1.54 -7.12 7.63
CA ARG A 58 2.38 -7.68 8.72
C ARG A 58 3.63 -6.84 9.01
N CYS A 59 3.85 -5.76 8.27
CA CYS A 59 5.00 -4.86 8.47
C CYS A 59 4.70 -3.94 9.65
N THR A 60 5.42 -4.14 10.75
CA THR A 60 5.36 -3.27 11.94
C THR A 60 6.30 -2.08 11.85
N ASP A 61 7.08 -1.97 10.76
CA ASP A 61 7.94 -0.83 10.51
C ASP A 61 7.13 0.47 10.44
N THR A 62 7.73 1.52 10.98
CA THR A 62 7.19 2.88 10.92
C THR A 62 7.37 3.46 9.53
N VAL A 63 6.33 4.12 9.02
CA VAL A 63 6.37 4.79 7.72
C VAL A 63 7.31 6.00 7.83
N PRO A 64 8.29 6.17 6.92
CA PRO A 64 9.13 7.36 6.91
C PRO A 64 8.29 8.60 6.63
N MET A 65 8.67 9.73 7.23
CA MET A 65 7.92 10.99 7.19
C MET A 65 7.57 11.44 5.75
N ARG A 66 8.47 11.21 4.78
CA ARG A 66 8.22 11.49 3.35
C ARG A 66 7.00 10.77 2.79
N THR A 67 6.82 9.50 3.16
CA THR A 67 5.71 8.65 2.69
C THR A 67 4.45 8.94 3.49
N LEU A 68 4.60 9.27 4.77
CA LEU A 68 3.50 9.74 5.60
C LEU A 68 2.88 11.01 5.01
N ASP A 69 3.70 11.96 4.58
CA ASP A 69 3.25 13.23 3.99
C ASP A 69 2.38 12.99 2.74
N ALA A 70 2.88 12.20 1.78
CA ALA A 70 2.12 11.79 0.61
C ALA A 70 0.81 11.05 0.95
N LEU A 71 0.82 10.21 2.00
CA LEU A 71 -0.40 9.55 2.48
C LEU A 71 -1.39 10.53 3.12
N ARG A 72 -0.94 11.62 3.75
CA ARG A 72 -1.84 12.62 4.35
C ARG A 72 -2.57 13.43 3.29
N ASP A 73 -1.97 13.62 2.12
CA ASP A 73 -2.65 14.23 0.97
C ASP A 73 -3.73 13.31 0.37
N LEU A 74 -3.51 11.99 0.41
CA LEU A 74 -4.43 11.00 -0.18
C LEU A 74 -5.51 10.53 0.77
N VAL A 75 -5.18 10.35 2.06
CA VAL A 75 -6.04 9.74 3.06
C VAL A 75 -6.25 10.69 4.24
N PRO A 76 -7.50 10.86 4.71
CA PRO A 76 -7.75 11.69 5.90
C PRO A 76 -6.93 11.20 7.09
N GLU A 77 -6.39 12.13 7.87
CA GLU A 77 -5.57 11.82 9.05
C GLU A 77 -6.32 10.93 10.06
N ALA A 78 -7.65 10.99 10.08
CA ALA A 78 -8.50 10.11 10.87
C ALA A 78 -8.30 8.60 10.57
N TRP A 79 -7.89 8.25 9.36
CA TRP A 79 -7.63 6.87 8.93
C TRP A 79 -6.19 6.42 9.21
N LEU A 80 -5.29 7.40 9.35
CA LEU A 80 -3.92 7.19 9.80
C LEU A 80 -3.91 7.27 11.34
N THR A 81 -4.54 6.29 11.99
CA THR A 81 -4.60 6.22 13.46
C THR A 81 -3.19 5.98 14.02
N SER A 82 -2.43 7.05 14.22
CA SER A 82 -1.15 7.02 14.91
C SER A 82 -1.39 6.80 16.40
N ASP A 83 -0.77 5.78 16.96
CA ASP A 83 -0.52 5.79 18.39
C ASP A 83 0.50 6.91 18.65
N LYS A 84 0.14 7.88 19.50
CA LYS A 84 0.94 9.10 19.76
C LYS A 84 2.40 8.80 20.12
N THR A 85 2.69 7.57 20.54
CA THR A 85 4.00 7.13 21.03
C THR A 85 4.83 6.39 19.97
N HIS A 86 4.20 5.80 18.94
CA HIS A 86 4.90 4.97 17.94
C HIS A 86 4.76 5.43 16.48
N GLY A 87 3.93 6.45 16.21
CA GLY A 87 3.72 6.97 14.86
C GLY A 87 2.97 6.00 13.95
N THR A 88 2.76 6.39 12.69
CA THR A 88 2.02 5.56 11.72
C THR A 88 2.91 4.43 11.20
N THR A 89 2.42 3.20 11.29
CA THR A 89 3.11 2.02 10.74
C THR A 89 2.66 1.70 9.32
N TYR A 90 3.51 1.00 8.56
CA TYR A 90 3.16 0.53 7.21
C TYR A 90 1.89 -0.31 7.20
N ALA A 91 1.67 -1.13 8.23
CA ALA A 91 0.42 -1.88 8.40
C ALA A 91 -0.83 -0.97 8.51
N GLN A 92 -0.75 0.16 9.22
CA GLN A 92 -1.85 1.11 9.32
C GLN A 92 -2.10 1.82 7.99
N ALA A 93 -1.02 2.35 7.39
CA ALA A 93 -1.09 2.99 6.08
C ALA A 93 -1.67 2.07 5.00
N ALA A 94 -1.25 0.80 4.97
CA ALA A 94 -1.76 -0.20 4.05
C ALA A 94 -3.24 -0.50 4.25
N ARG A 95 -3.74 -0.53 5.49
CA ARG A 95 -5.18 -0.69 5.77
C ARG A 95 -5.98 0.51 5.24
N ALA A 96 -5.46 1.71 5.45
CA ALA A 96 -6.08 2.94 4.99
C ALA A 96 -6.15 2.99 3.45
N MET A 97 -5.02 2.76 2.78
CA MET A 97 -4.92 2.71 1.31
C MET A 97 -5.80 1.61 0.70
N ARG A 98 -5.88 0.44 1.33
CA ARG A 98 -6.78 -0.62 0.85
C ARG A 98 -8.23 -0.20 0.95
N SER A 99 -8.65 0.44 2.05
CA SER A 99 -10.02 0.92 2.21
C SER A 99 -10.35 1.96 1.14
N LEU A 100 -9.41 2.84 0.80
CA LEU A 100 -9.52 3.76 -0.33
C LEU A 100 -9.63 3.05 -1.69
N CYS A 101 -8.85 1.98 -1.92
CA CYS A 101 -8.95 1.17 -3.15
C CYS A 101 -10.32 0.48 -3.27
N GLU A 102 -10.81 -0.11 -2.18
CA GLU A 102 -12.13 -0.76 -2.13
C GLU A 102 -13.24 0.27 -2.34
N GLU A 103 -13.15 1.46 -1.72
CA GLU A 103 -14.11 2.54 -1.91
C GLU A 103 -14.11 3.05 -3.35
N ARG A 104 -12.94 3.28 -3.95
CA ARG A 104 -12.81 3.69 -5.36
C ARG A 104 -13.35 2.63 -6.31
N ARG A 105 -13.14 1.33 -5.99
CA ARG A 105 -13.68 0.20 -6.74
C ARG A 105 -15.19 0.03 -6.56
N LYS A 106 -15.73 0.30 -5.36
CA LYS A 106 -17.17 0.33 -5.10
C LYS A 106 -17.84 1.48 -5.84
N ARG A 107 -17.21 2.65 -5.94
CA ARG A 107 -17.72 3.77 -6.77
C ARG A 107 -17.77 3.43 -8.26
N ARG A 108 -16.96 2.47 -8.74
CA ARG A 108 -17.07 1.89 -10.10
C ARG A 108 -18.28 0.96 -10.25
N LEU A 109 -18.74 0.33 -9.16
CA LEU A 109 -19.93 -0.51 -9.17
C LEU A 109 -21.16 0.40 -8.99
N PRO A 110 -22.17 0.36 -9.87
CA PRO A 110 -23.44 0.98 -9.53
C PRO A 110 -23.90 0.32 -8.23
N VAL A 111 -24.16 1.13 -7.21
CA VAL A 111 -24.80 0.68 -5.98
C VAL A 111 -26.13 0.04 -6.38
N VAL A 112 -26.13 -1.29 -6.51
CA VAL A 112 -27.36 -2.07 -6.46
C VAL A 112 -27.59 -2.34 -4.98
N LEU A 113 -28.28 -1.39 -4.34
CA LEU A 113 -28.88 -1.60 -3.02
C LEU A 113 -30.03 -2.62 -3.17
N PRO A 114 -30.11 -3.65 -2.32
CA PRO A 114 -31.33 -4.45 -2.19
C PRO A 114 -32.46 -3.66 -1.51
#